data_AF-A0A315EZB8-F1
#
_entry.id   AF-A0A315EZB8-F1
#
_cell.length_a   1.000
_cell.length_b   1.000
_cell.length_c   1.000
_cell.angle_alpha   90.00
_cell.angle_beta   90.00
_cell.angle_gamma   90.00
#
_symmetry.space_group_name_H-M   'P 1'
#
loop_
_entity.id
_entity.type
_entity.pdbx_description
1 polymer ?
#
loop_
_entity_poly.entity_id
_entity_poly.type
_entity_poly.pdbx_seq_one_letter_code
_entity_poly.pdbx_strand_id
1 'polypeptide(L)'
;MASTYSLKLVGKNNKVVDRRSVKLAAGKFVGPETVKAQPDVMYHLSAEDHSQALDKIITKKVGKDLHLSFLDDDINPPDLVIEDYFEFNPDIRLIL
;
A
#
# COMPACT_ATOMS: atom_id res chain seq x y z
N MET A 1 -3.04 -16.17 -14.42
CA MET A 1 -1.64 -15.76 -14.18
C MET A 1 -1.61 -15.00 -12.87
N ALA A 2 -0.62 -15.24 -12.01
CA ALA A 2 -0.44 -14.44 -10.81
C ALA A 2 0.43 -13.24 -11.18
N SER A 3 0.02 -12.05 -10.74
CA SER A 3 0.75 -10.80 -10.96
C SER A 3 1.35 -10.35 -9.64
N THR A 4 2.47 -9.63 -9.71
CA THR A 4 3.18 -9.16 -8.52
C THR A 4 3.33 -7.65 -8.58
N TYR A 5 2.94 -6.98 -7.50
CA TYR A 5 3.24 -5.57 -7.27
C TYR A 5 4.42 -5.45 -6.30
N SER A 6 5.25 -4.47 -6.54
CA SER A 6 6.35 -4.06 -5.68
C SER A 6 5.93 -2.85 -4.85
N LEU A 7 5.90 -2.99 -3.53
CA LEU A 7 5.79 -1.87 -2.59
C LEU A 7 7.20 -1.48 -2.14
N LYS A 8 7.66 -0.31 -2.55
CA LYS A 8 8.96 0.24 -2.14
C LYS A 8 8.76 1.33 -1.11
N LEU A 9 9.51 1.27 -0.02
CA LEU A 9 9.67 2.38 0.90
C LEU A 9 10.86 3.19 0.43
N VAL A 10 10.64 4.45 0.11
CA VAL A 10 11.66 5.36 -0.42
C VAL A 10 11.90 6.45 0.60
N GLY A 11 13.11 6.49 1.17
CA GLY A 11 13.47 7.55 2.12
C GLY A 11 13.63 8.91 1.44
N LYS A 12 13.70 9.99 2.24
CA LYS A 12 13.91 11.38 1.75
C LYS A 12 15.09 11.58 0.78
N ASN A 13 16.09 10.71 0.82
CA ASN A 13 17.25 10.74 -0.09
C ASN A 13 17.02 9.98 -1.41
N ASN A 14 15.77 9.64 -1.73
CA ASN A 14 15.36 8.81 -2.86
C ASN A 14 15.95 7.39 -2.89
N LYS A 15 16.52 6.91 -1.78
CA LYS A 15 16.98 5.52 -1.68
C LYS A 15 15.84 4.63 -1.23
N VAL A 16 15.74 3.46 -1.86
CA VAL A 16 14.85 2.39 -1.41
C VAL A 16 15.40 1.85 -0.09
N VAL A 17 14.60 1.95 0.98
CA VAL A 17 14.96 1.46 2.32
C VAL A 17 14.35 0.10 2.61
N ASP A 18 13.21 -0.23 1.98
CA ASP A 18 12.59 -1.56 2.02
C ASP A 18 11.84 -1.83 0.72
N ARG A 19 11.65 -3.11 0.38
CA ARG A 19 10.83 -3.57 -0.74
C ARG A 19 10.05 -4.80 -0.32
N ARG A 20 8.74 -4.77 -0.56
CA ARG A 20 7.82 -5.89 -0.36
C ARG A 20 7.14 -6.27 -1.66
N SER A 21 6.82 -7.56 -1.80
CA SER A 21 6.04 -8.07 -2.91
C SER A 21 4.60 -8.31 -2.48
N VAL A 22 3.67 -7.60 -3.08
CA VAL A 22 2.22 -7.79 -2.87
C VAL A 22 1.69 -8.64 -4.01
N LYS A 23 1.16 -9.82 -3.70
CA LYS A 23 0.71 -10.80 -4.70
C LYS A 23 -0.73 -10.55 -5.11
N LEU A 24 -0.98 -10.61 -6.42
CA LEU A 24 -2.30 -10.64 -7.03
C LEU A 24 -2.55 -12.03 -7.63
N ALA A 25 -3.64 -12.69 -7.21
CA ALA A 25 -4.10 -13.95 -7.76
C ALA A 25 -5.56 -13.83 -8.19
N ALA A 26 -5.86 -14.29 -9.41
CA ALA A 26 -7.23 -14.27 -9.96
C ALA A 26 -7.91 -12.87 -9.90
N GLY A 27 -7.13 -11.79 -10.09
CA GLY A 27 -7.64 -10.42 -10.07
C GLY A 27 -7.89 -9.84 -8.68
N LYS A 28 -7.45 -10.53 -7.61
CA LYS A 28 -7.55 -10.06 -6.22
C LYS A 28 -6.22 -10.18 -5.51
N PHE A 29 -5.92 -9.27 -4.58
CA PHE A 29 -4.73 -9.40 -3.76
C PHE A 29 -4.90 -10.55 -2.77
N VAL A 30 -3.79 -11.24 -2.45
CA VAL A 30 -3.80 -12.51 -1.69
C VAL A 30 -3.83 -12.27 -0.16
N GLY A 31 -4.30 -11.11 0.29
CA GLY A 31 -4.51 -10.75 1.70
C GLY A 31 -3.86 -9.42 2.06
N PRO A 32 -3.96 -8.99 3.32
CA PRO A 32 -3.26 -7.80 3.76
C PRO A 32 -1.77 -8.11 3.87
N GLU A 33 -0.99 -7.69 2.87
CA GLU A 33 0.44 -7.48 3.12
C GLU A 33 0.54 -6.44 4.24
N THR A 34 1.39 -6.68 5.24
CA THR A 34 1.50 -5.78 6.39
C THR A 34 2.91 -5.22 6.46
N VAL A 35 3.01 -3.89 6.57
CA VAL A 35 4.28 -3.17 6.68
C VAL A 35 4.24 -2.24 7.87
N LYS A 36 5.30 -2.24 8.66
CA LYS A 36 5.47 -1.25 9.72
C LYS A 36 5.77 0.12 9.13
N ALA A 37 5.07 1.15 9.61
CA ALA A 37 5.40 2.50 9.21
C ALA A 37 6.82 2.88 9.62
N GLN A 38 7.49 3.64 8.76
CA GLN A 38 8.80 4.22 9.05
C GLN A 38 8.70 5.74 8.94
N PRO A 39 9.40 6.50 9.79
CA PRO A 39 9.46 7.95 9.64
C PRO A 39 10.17 8.30 8.32
N ASP A 40 9.76 9.43 7.71
CA ASP A 40 10.47 10.04 6.58
C ASP A 40 10.60 9.16 5.31
N VAL A 41 9.63 8.27 5.07
CA VAL A 41 9.53 7.47 3.84
C VAL A 41 8.27 7.76 3.04
N MET A 42 8.37 7.57 1.72
CA MET A 42 7.24 7.50 0.79
C MET A 42 7.01 6.05 0.39
N TYR A 43 5.74 5.66 0.24
CA TYR A 43 5.33 4.32 -0.17
C TYR A 43 5.01 4.33 -1.68
N HIS A 44 5.81 3.63 -2.47
CA HIS A 44 5.63 3.54 -3.92
C HIS A 44 5.19 2.13 -4.31
N LEU A 45 3.95 1.99 -4.76
CA LEU A 45 3.41 0.75 -5.31
C LEU A 45 3.56 0.75 -6.84
N SER A 46 4.15 -0.31 -7.41
CA SER A 46 4.35 -0.44 -8.86
C SER A 46 4.17 -1.89 -9.31
N ALA A 47 3.48 -2.14 -10.41
CA ALA A 47 3.44 -3.48 -11.02
C ALA A 47 4.84 -3.90 -11.52
N GLU A 48 5.24 -5.14 -11.30
CA GLU A 48 6.57 -5.64 -11.72
C GLU A 48 6.62 -6.06 -13.20
N ASP A 49 5.47 -6.42 -13.77
CA ASP A 49 5.32 -7.03 -15.11
C ASP A 49 4.44 -6.19 -16.05
N HIS A 50 4.18 -4.91 -15.74
CA HIS A 50 3.19 -4.07 -16.43
C HIS A 50 1.77 -4.68 -16.49
N SER A 51 1.48 -5.68 -15.66
CA SER A 51 0.12 -6.20 -15.52
C SER A 51 -0.79 -5.16 -14.87
N GLN A 52 -2.08 -5.28 -15.20
CA GLN A 52 -3.25 -4.53 -14.71
C GLN A 52 -2.94 -3.22 -13.97
N ALA A 53 -3.22 -2.08 -14.62
CA ALA A 53 -3.19 -0.79 -13.94
C ALA A 53 -4.16 -0.81 -12.75
N LEU A 54 -3.77 -0.16 -11.65
CA LEU A 54 -4.70 0.07 -10.55
C LEU A 54 -5.70 1.15 -10.99
N ASP A 55 -6.96 0.76 -11.15
CA ASP A 55 -8.05 1.65 -11.51
C ASP A 55 -8.66 2.36 -10.28
N LYS A 56 -8.59 1.72 -9.12
CA LYS A 56 -9.12 2.23 -7.86
C LYS A 56 -8.18 1.95 -6.68
N ILE A 57 -8.10 2.94 -5.79
CA ILE A 57 -7.45 2.82 -4.48
C ILE A 57 -8.42 3.35 -3.42
N ILE A 58 -8.74 2.52 -2.43
CA ILE A 58 -9.54 2.89 -1.27
C ILE A 58 -8.64 2.88 -0.05
N THR A 59 -8.72 3.90 0.78
CA THR A 59 -7.98 3.99 2.03
C THR A 59 -8.91 4.18 3.22
N LYS A 60 -8.56 3.58 4.36
CA LYS A 60 -9.30 3.72 5.61
C LYS A 60 -8.33 3.81 6.78
N LYS A 61 -8.56 4.75 7.69
CA LYS A 61 -7.89 4.79 8.99
C LYS A 61 -8.55 3.80 9.95
N VAL A 62 -7.77 2.92 10.57
CA VAL A 62 -8.22 2.01 11.63
C VAL A 62 -7.25 2.12 12.80
N GLY A 63 -7.67 2.75 13.89
CA GLY A 63 -6.74 3.07 14.99
C GLY A 63 -5.59 3.96 14.51
N LYS A 64 -4.36 3.45 14.57
CA LYS A 64 -3.14 4.12 14.09
C LYS A 64 -2.72 3.67 12.69
N ASP A 65 -3.42 2.69 12.13
CA ASP A 65 -3.04 2.02 10.90
C ASP A 65 -3.74 2.64 9.70
N LEU A 66 -3.09 2.56 8.54
CA LEU A 66 -3.67 2.87 7.25
C LEU A 66 -3.95 1.56 6.51
N HIS A 67 -5.23 1.27 6.30
CA HIS A 67 -5.67 0.16 5.47
C HIS A 67 -5.85 0.65 4.03
N LEU A 68 -5.43 -0.17 3.07
CA LEU A 68 -5.59 0.08 1.65
C LEU A 68 -6.23 -1.13 0.98
N SER A 69 -7.11 -0.87 0.03
CA SER A 69 -7.54 -1.84 -0.97
C SER A 69 -7.34 -1.25 -2.37
N PHE A 70 -7.02 -2.13 -3.30
CA PHE A 70 -6.72 -1.85 -4.68
C PHE A 70 -7.68 -2.66 -5.55
N LEU A 71 -8.19 -2.07 -6.64
CA LEU A 71 -9.11 -2.70 -7.61
C LEU A 71 -10.54 -3.03 -7.10
N ASP A 72 -10.73 -3.33 -5.81
CA ASP A 72 -12.06 -3.67 -5.26
C ASP A 72 -12.79 -2.44 -4.68
N ASP A 73 -14.12 -2.53 -4.58
CA ASP A 73 -14.98 -1.50 -4.02
C ASP A 73 -15.13 -1.62 -2.49
N ASP A 74 -14.74 -2.75 -1.90
CA ASP A 74 -14.76 -3.02 -0.46
C ASP A 74 -13.34 -3.21 0.08
N ILE A 75 -13.06 -2.59 1.23
CA ILE A 75 -11.78 -2.66 1.92
C ILE A 75 -11.73 -3.80 2.95
N ASN A 76 -12.75 -4.65 3.06
CA ASN A 76 -12.80 -5.74 4.03
C ASN A 76 -12.80 -7.12 3.33
N PRO A 77 -11.70 -7.89 3.42
CA PRO A 77 -10.42 -7.56 4.08
C PRO A 77 -9.55 -6.60 3.24
N PRO A 78 -8.63 -5.85 3.86
CA PRO A 78 -7.72 -4.97 3.13
C PRO A 78 -6.64 -5.76 2.38
N ASP A 79 -6.06 -5.14 1.35
CA ASP A 79 -4.98 -5.70 0.53
C ASP A 79 -3.59 -5.31 1.04
N LEU A 80 -3.49 -4.15 1.71
CA LEU A 80 -2.28 -3.67 2.37
C LEU A 80 -2.63 -2.95 3.67
N VAL A 81 -1.90 -3.25 4.73
CA VAL A 81 -1.95 -2.52 6.00
C VAL A 81 -0.60 -1.89 6.26
N ILE A 82 -0.58 -0.58 6.47
CA ILE A 82 0.59 0.13 6.97
C ILE A 82 0.34 0.43 8.45
N GLU A 83 0.97 -0.37 9.31
CA GLU A 83 0.81 -0.26 10.76
C GLU A 83 1.44 1.02 11.31
N ASP A 84 0.80 1.65 12.28
CA ASP A 84 1.25 2.91 12.91
C ASP A 84 1.49 4.06 11.93
N TYR A 85 0.90 4.01 10.72
CA TYR A 85 1.05 5.06 9.71
C TYR A 85 0.76 6.47 10.25
N PHE A 86 -0.29 6.59 11.05
CA PHE A 86 -0.73 7.86 11.61
C PHE A 86 0.09 8.33 12.83
N GLU A 87 1.04 7.53 13.34
CA GLU A 87 2.03 8.02 14.32
C GLU A 87 3.05 8.96 13.65
N PHE A 88 3.43 8.66 12.41
CA PHE A 88 4.39 9.46 11.64
C PHE A 88 3.73 10.46 10.69
N ASN A 89 2.47 10.24 10.34
CA ASN A 89 1.69 11.07 9.42
C ASN A 89 0.35 11.50 10.07
N PRO A 90 0.38 12.31 11.14
CA PRO A 90 -0.83 12.66 11.90
C PRO A 90 -1.82 13.51 11.11
N ASP A 91 -1.33 14.29 10.14
CA ASP A 91 -2.12 15.27 9.37
C ASP A 91 -2.29 14.85 7.91
N ILE A 92 -3.14 13.86 7.61
CA ILE A 92 -3.62 13.71 6.23
C ILE A 92 -4.60 14.85 5.94
N ARG A 93 -4.19 15.82 5.13
CA ARG A 93 -5.09 16.82 4.55
C ARG A 93 -5.47 16.38 3.14
N LEU A 94 -6.70 15.90 2.96
CA LEU A 94 -7.30 15.82 1.63
C LEU A 94 -7.68 17.25 1.21
N ILE A 95 -6.95 17.80 0.25
CA ILE A 95 -7.37 18.98 -0.49
C ILE A 95 -8.17 18.43 -1.67
N LEU A 96 -9.50 18.65 -1.65
CA LEU A 96 -10.41 18.30 -2.74
C LEU A 96 -10.50 19.44 -3.75
#